data_AF-A0A2V7U0S7-F1
#
_entry.id   AF-A0A2V7U0S7-F1
#
_cell.length_a   1.000
_cell.length_b   1.000
_cell.length_c   1.000
_cell.angle_alpha   90.00
_cell.angle_beta   90.00
_cell.angle_gamma   90.00
#
_symmetry.space_group_name_H-M   'P 1'
#
loop_
_entity.id
_entity.type
_entity.pdbx_description
1 polymer ?
#
loop_
_entity_poly.entity_id
_entity_poly.type
_entity_poly.pdbx_seq_one_letter_code
_entity_poly.pdbx_strand_id
1 'polypeptide(L)' 'MTAAGALAGRVALVTGASRGIGRAIARGLAGQGATVYLGARDETRLGEVVKEITAAGGKASSLLLDVSDRSS' A
#
# COMPACT_ATOMS: atom_id res chain seq x y z
N MET A 1 22.35 14.93 -4.63
CA MET A 1 21.58 14.18 -3.62
C MET A 1 20.11 14.45 -3.87
N THR A 2 19.33 13.47 -4.29
CA THR A 2 17.87 13.58 -4.20
C THR A 2 17.52 13.51 -2.70
N ALA A 3 16.76 14.49 -2.22
CA ALA A 3 16.26 14.46 -0.85
C ALA A 3 15.48 13.15 -0.64
N ALA A 4 15.66 12.51 0.52
CA ALA A 4 14.83 11.36 0.88
C ALA A 4 13.36 11.77 0.77
N GLY A 5 12.53 10.91 0.15
CA GLY A 5 11.10 11.20 -0.05
C GLY A 5 10.42 11.57 1.27
N ALA A 6 9.37 12.39 1.21
CA ALA A 6 8.78 13.02 2.40
C ALA A 6 8.30 12.02 3.48
N LEU A 7 8.13 10.75 3.12
CA LEU A 7 7.70 9.66 3.99
C LEU A 7 8.75 8.56 4.15
N ALA A 8 10.01 8.83 3.78
CA ALA A 8 11.10 7.88 3.91
C ALA A 8 11.21 7.33 5.35
N GLY A 9 11.23 6.00 5.48
CA GLY A 9 11.32 5.29 6.76
C GLY A 9 10.00 5.24 7.55
N ARG A 10 8.90 5.80 7.03
CA ARG A 10 7.58 5.67 7.63
C ARG A 10 6.87 4.41 7.15
N VAL A 11 5.97 3.90 7.99
CA VAL A 11 5.07 2.80 7.67
C VAL A 11 3.66 3.35 7.57
N ALA A 12 2.91 2.96 6.53
CA ALA A 12 1.52 3.36 6.34
C ALA A 12 0.63 2.13 6.06
N LEU A 13 -0.55 2.08 6.66
CA LEU A 13 -1.60 1.13 6.33
C LEU A 13 -2.68 1.84 5.52
N VAL A 14 -3.04 1.29 4.37
CA VAL A 14 -4.13 1.79 3.52
C VAL A 14 -5.24 0.74 3.47
N THR A 15 -6.42 1.07 3.98
CA THR A 15 -7.61 0.22 3.87
C THR A 15 -8.34 0.50 2.55
N GLY A 16 -9.09 -0.47 2.03
CA GLY A 16 -9.74 -0.35 0.73
C GLY A 16 -8.75 -0.23 -0.43
N ALA A 17 -7.53 -0.75 -0.26
CA ALA A 17 -6.41 -0.49 -1.16
C ALA A 17 -6.43 -1.27 -2.49
N SER A 18 -7.40 -2.16 -2.69
CA SER A 18 -7.46 -3.04 -3.87
C SER A 18 -7.82 -2.32 -5.18
N ARG A 19 -8.38 -1.10 -5.12
CA ARG A 19 -8.78 -0.33 -6.32
C ARG A 19 -8.96 1.16 -6.04
N GLY A 20 -9.24 1.92 -7.10
CA GLY A 20 -9.68 3.32 -7.02
C GLY A 20 -8.73 4.21 -6.23
N ILE A 21 -9.29 5.05 -5.36
CA ILE A 21 -8.54 6.02 -4.56
C ILE A 21 -7.56 5.34 -3.61
N GLY A 22 -7.96 4.25 -2.94
CA GLY A 22 -7.08 3.53 -2.01
C GLY A 22 -5.81 3.02 -2.70
N ARG A 23 -5.94 2.45 -3.90
CA ARG A 23 -4.80 2.05 -4.74
C ARG A 23 -3.91 3.24 -5.12
N ALA A 24 -4.52 4.37 -5.52
CA ALA A 24 -3.77 5.58 -5.88
C ALA A 24 -2.99 6.15 -4.69
N ILE A 25 -3.61 6.20 -3.51
CA ILE A 25 -2.97 6.62 -2.26
C ILE A 25 -1.79 5.71 -1.93
N ALA A 26 -1.97 4.39 -1.96
CA ALA A 26 -0.91 3.44 -1.65
C ALA A 26 0.32 3.63 -2.56
N ARG A 27 0.10 3.82 -3.87
CA ARG A 27 1.17 4.12 -4.82
C ARG A 27 1.86 5.45 -4.52
N GLY A 28 1.10 6.51 -4.21
CA GLY A 28 1.65 7.81 -3.86
C GLY A 28 2.50 7.78 -2.60
N LEU A 29 2.03 7.11 -1.54
CA LEU A 29 2.76 6.96 -0.28
C LEU A 29 4.07 6.18 -0.48
N ALA A 30 4.02 5.07 -1.22
CA ALA A 30 5.20 4.28 -1.52
C ALA A 30 6.21 5.05 -2.38
N GLY A 31 5.73 5.83 -3.36
CA GLY A 31 6.57 6.72 -4.18
C GLY A 31 7.28 7.82 -3.37
N GLN A 32 6.74 8.18 -2.21
CA GLN A 32 7.36 9.10 -1.25
C GLN A 32 8.29 8.39 -0.24
N GLY A 33 8.57 7.10 -0.43
CA GLY A 33 9.53 6.33 0.37
C GLY A 33 8.94 5.61 1.58
N ALA A 34 7.61 5.57 1.74
CA ALA A 34 6.98 4.80 2.80
C ALA A 34 6.99 3.29 2.49
N THR A 35 7.01 2.47 3.55
CA THR A 35 6.61 1.06 3.46
C THR A 35 5.10 0.99 3.63
N VAL A 36 4.38 0.45 2.65
CA VAL A 36 2.92 0.48 2.62
C VAL A 36 2.31 -0.91 2.81
N TYR A 37 1.41 -1.05 3.77
CA TYR A 37 0.56 -2.22 3.93
C TYR A 37 -0.81 -1.95 3.28
N LEU A 38 -1.25 -2.87 2.44
CA LEU A 38 -2.49 -2.77 1.67
C LEU A 38 -3.54 -3.69 2.30
N GLY A 39 -4.57 -3.12 2.90
CA GLY A 39 -5.66 -3.85 3.55
C GLY A 39 -6.94 -3.86 2.70
N ALA A 40 -7.42 -5.04 2.32
CA ALA A 40 -8.74 -5.22 1.70
C ALA A 40 -9.17 -6.70 1.74
N ARG A 41 -10.40 -6.98 1.27
CA ARG A 41 -10.99 -8.33 1.22
C ARG A 41 -10.62 -9.14 -0.05
N ASP A 42 -10.03 -8.49 -1.04
CA ASP A 42 -9.76 -9.06 -2.37
C ASP A 42 -8.25 -9.25 -2.53
N GLU A 43 -7.77 -10.43 -2.15
CA GLU A 43 -6.34 -10.77 -2.12
C GLU A 43 -5.69 -10.70 -3.50
N THR A 44 -6.40 -11.17 -4.54
CA THR A 44 -5.89 -11.15 -5.92
C THR A 44 -5.59 -9.72 -6.36
N ARG A 45 -6.54 -8.80 -6.17
CA ARG A 45 -6.32 -7.39 -6.50
C ARG A 45 -5.25 -6.73 -5.63
N LEU A 46 -5.17 -7.08 -4.35
CA LEU A 46 -4.09 -6.58 -3.50
C LEU A 46 -2.72 -7.00 -4.03
N GLY A 47 -2.58 -8.25 -4.48
CA GLY A 47 -1.35 -8.76 -5.09
C GLY A 47 -0.96 -8.00 -6.37
N GLU A 48 -1.92 -7.59 -7.19
CA GLU A 48 -1.66 -6.72 -8.35
C GLU A 48 -1.08 -5.36 -7.92
N VAL A 49 -1.67 -4.73 -6.89
CA VAL A 49 -1.20 -3.43 -6.39
C VAL A 49 0.18 -3.55 -5.73
N VAL A 50 0.46 -4.63 -4.99
CA VAL A 50 1.80 -4.91 -4.46
C VAL A 50 2.81 -4.97 -5.60
N LYS A 51 2.53 -5.75 -6.65
CA LYS A 51 3.42 -5.88 -7.81
C LYS A 51 3.67 -4.55 -8.51
N GLU A 52 2.64 -3.71 -8.65
CA GLU A 52 2.81 -2.38 -9.24
C GLU A 52 3.71 -1.47 -8.40
N ILE A 53 3.53 -1.46 -7.08
CA ILE A 53 4.35 -0.65 -6.19
C ILE A 53 5.80 -1.14 -6.18
N THR A 54 6.02 -2.44 -6.09
CA THR A 54 7.37 -3.02 -6.05
C THR A 54 8.08 -2.88 -7.39
N ALA A 55 7.38 -3.03 -8.53
CA ALA A 55 7.93 -2.77 -9.85
C ALA A 55 8.36 -1.30 -10.05
N ALA A 56 7.70 -0.37 -9.36
CA ALA A 56 8.08 1.05 -9.33
C ALA A 56 9.21 1.37 -8.32
N GLY A 57 9.80 0.36 -7.67
CA GLY A 57 10.87 0.52 -6.67
C GLY A 57 10.39 0.88 -5.26
N GLY A 58 9.07 0.90 -5.02
CA GLY A 58 8.48 1.12 -3.71
C GLY A 58 8.45 -0.15 -2.84
N LYS A 59 8.04 -0.01 -1.58
CA LYS A 59 7.90 -1.12 -0.64
C LYS A 59 6.43 -1.32 -0.29
N ALA A 60 5.90 -2.50 -0.57
CA ALA A 60 4.52 -2.84 -0.20
C ALA A 60 4.33 -4.30 0.21
N SER A 61 3.34 -4.54 1.06
CA SER A 61 2.82 -5.87 1.41
C SER A 61 1.30 -5.83 1.52
N SER A 62 0.63 -6.94 1.24
CA SER A 62 -0.82 -7.08 1.35
C SER A 62 -1.22 -7.74 2.67
N LEU A 63 -2.35 -7.29 3.23
CA LEU A 63 -3.03 -7.89 4.37
C LEU A 63 -4.49 -8.13 3.97
N LEU A 64 -4.95 -9.37 4.11
CA LEU A 64 -6.39 -9.64 4.02
C LEU A 64 -7.06 -9.01 5.24
N LEU A 65 -7.94 -8.05 5.02
CA LEU A 65 -8.54 -7.24 6.07
C LEU A 65 -9.99 -6.89 5.71
N ASP A 66 -10.91 -7.17 6.62
CA ASP A 66 -12.27 -6.61 6.58
C ASP A 66 -12.44 -5.61 7.73
N VAL A 67 -12.56 -4.32 7.39
CA VAL A 67 -12.74 -3.25 8.38
C VAL A 67 -14.04 -3.37 9.19
N SER A 68 -14.97 -4.24 8.78
CA SER A 68 -16.22 -4.51 9.48
C SER A 68 -16.10 -5.68 10.47
N ASP A 69 -15.01 -6.46 10.39
CA ASP A 69 -14.73 -7.59 11.27
C ASP A 69 -13.54 -7.26 12.19
N ARG A 70 -13.84 -7.11 13.47
CA ARG A 70 -12.85 -6.79 14.51
C ARG A 70 -11.84 -7.93 14.76
N SER A 71 -12.16 -9.15 14.35
CA SER A 71 -11.28 -10.32 14.52
C SER A 71 -10.27 -10.49 13.38
N SER A 72 -10.40 -9.70 12.31
CA SER A 72 -9.52 -9.72 11.14
C SER A 72 -8.32 -8.78 11.26
#